data_AF-A0A0K0DHN8-F1
#
_entry.id   AF-A0A0K0DHN8-F1
#
_cell.length_a   1.000
_cell.length_b   1.000
_cell.length_c   1.000
_cell.angle_alpha   90.00
_cell.angle_beta   90.00
_cell.angle_gamma   90.00
#
_symmetry.space_group_name_H-M   'P 1'
#
loop_
_entity.id
_entity.type
_entity.pdbx_description
1 polymer ?
#
loop_
_entity_poly.entity_id
_entity_poly.type
_entity_poly.pdbx_seq_one_letter_code
_entity_poly.pdbx_strand_id
1 'polypeptide(L)'
;MTFQLIHRLFIVDLERAMERGMDTLLWTKAKQLVDRVREESGSDRNSNFENVVSLCISWLCDLSLNVYSKYQLPPIDIPSFICLSPALRVNQTIPFPQTTGNSFLAFLCLRLGDLFRYKGHYDLCSHLYHCSLRAKPSLGDAWNQLGVLAAPLDSLYFNTRALHCPIPFTPAAANISNLFRKYSDKGRCWRLSTVFIPHLICQHTITDVREDDCFSDQYLAILNQLRPDLLLCIALLLRVPCVCRNEPSLVAALSRSHQDVIFDSEKLETFRYQCFFSTPYL
;
A
#
# COMPACT_ATOMS: atom_id res chain seq x y z
N MET A 1 28.89 10.65 -8.40
CA MET A 1 29.38 10.98 -7.03
C MET A 1 28.29 10.84 -5.96
N THR A 2 27.07 11.35 -6.16
CA THR A 2 26.03 11.39 -5.11
C THR A 2 25.51 10.03 -4.63
N PHE A 3 25.30 9.05 -5.51
CA PHE A 3 24.78 7.72 -5.13
C PHE A 3 25.71 6.93 -4.22
N GLN A 4 27.01 6.87 -4.56
CA GLN A 4 28.02 6.15 -3.76
C GLN A 4 28.18 6.76 -2.37
N LEU A 5 28.06 8.09 -2.24
CA LEU A 5 28.07 8.77 -0.95
C LEU A 5 26.86 8.37 -0.10
N ILE A 6 25.65 8.42 -0.66
CA ILE A 6 24.42 8.00 0.04
C ILE A 6 24.53 6.53 0.45
N HIS A 7 24.97 5.67 -0.46
CA HIS A 7 25.17 4.24 -0.23
C HIS A 7 26.12 3.97 0.94
N ARG A 8 27.26 4.68 0.98
CA ARG A 8 28.22 4.60 2.08
C ARG A 8 27.62 5.06 3.41
N LEU A 9 26.73 6.05 3.42
CA LEU A 9 26.05 6.49 4.65
C LEU A 9 25.21 5.36 5.25
N PHE A 10 24.40 4.67 4.45
CA PHE A 10 23.62 3.50 4.89
C PHE A 10 24.50 2.40 5.47
N ILE A 11 25.66 2.14 4.86
CA ILE A 11 26.60 1.13 5.34
C ILE A 11 27.25 1.60 6.63
N VAL A 12 27.74 2.85 6.72
CA VAL A 12 28.46 3.34 7.89
C VAL A 12 27.54 3.49 9.10
N ASP A 13 26.37 4.08 8.91
CA ASP A 13 25.41 4.44 9.96
C ASP A 13 23.97 4.41 9.39
N LEU A 14 23.38 3.21 9.38
CA LEU A 14 22.03 2.98 8.84
C LEU A 14 20.98 3.78 9.60
N GLU A 15 21.12 3.92 10.91
CA GLU A 15 20.14 4.60 11.76
C GLU A 15 20.07 6.08 11.41
N ARG A 16 21.22 6.76 11.42
CA ARG A 16 21.28 8.16 11.06
C ARG A 16 20.91 8.42 9.60
N ALA A 17 21.22 7.49 8.68
CA ALA A 17 20.80 7.60 7.29
C ALA A 17 19.27 7.59 7.16
N MET A 18 18.59 6.67 7.85
CA MET A 18 17.13 6.59 7.86
C MET A 18 16.49 7.80 8.55
N GLU A 19 17.01 8.23 9.70
CA GLU A 19 16.52 9.41 10.44
C GLU A 19 16.59 10.70 9.61
N ARG A 20 17.63 10.82 8.76
CA ARG A 20 17.84 11.99 7.91
C ARG A 20 17.13 11.90 6.56
N GLY A 21 16.31 10.87 6.33
CA GLY A 21 15.56 10.70 5.08
C GLY A 21 16.44 10.45 3.86
N MET A 22 17.61 9.81 4.06
CA MET A 22 18.52 9.50 2.94
C MET A 22 17.92 8.49 1.96
N ASP A 23 16.95 7.68 2.40
CA ASP A 23 16.16 6.77 1.59
C ASP A 23 15.29 7.53 0.59
N THR A 24 14.63 8.58 1.05
CA THR A 24 13.82 9.48 0.21
C THR A 24 14.69 10.22 -0.79
N LEU A 25 15.87 10.71 -0.37
CA LEU A 25 16.83 11.34 -1.28
C LEU A 25 17.36 10.35 -2.33
N LEU A 26 17.72 9.13 -1.91
CA LEU A 26 18.19 8.07 -2.78
C LEU A 26 17.15 7.77 -3.88
N TRP A 27 15.89 7.55 -3.47
CA TRP A 27 14.81 7.29 -4.41
C TRP A 27 14.53 8.46 -5.32
N THR A 28 14.53 9.69 -4.80
CA THR A 28 14.33 10.90 -5.62
C THR A 28 15.37 10.98 -6.74
N LYS A 29 16.64 10.69 -6.42
CA LYS A 29 17.71 10.68 -7.44
C LYS A 29 17.56 9.53 -8.44
N ALA A 30 17.14 8.35 -8.00
CA ALA A 30 16.90 7.21 -8.89
C ALA A 30 15.73 7.49 -9.83
N LYS A 31 14.64 8.00 -9.28
CA LYS A 31 13.45 8.40 -10.01
C LYS A 31 13.75 9.51 -11.02
N GLN A 32 14.55 10.52 -10.68
CA GLN A 32 15.01 11.54 -11.62
C GLN A 32 15.81 10.97 -12.79
N LEU A 33 16.60 9.91 -12.58
CA LEU A 33 17.30 9.24 -13.69
C LEU A 33 16.32 8.51 -14.61
N VAL A 34 15.38 7.75 -14.04
CA VAL A 34 14.37 7.00 -14.78
C VAL A 34 13.45 7.95 -15.56
N ASP A 35 12.97 9.02 -14.92
CA ASP A 35 12.03 9.97 -15.52
C ASP A 35 12.67 10.76 -16.67
N ARG A 36 13.94 11.20 -16.55
CA ARG A 36 14.67 11.87 -17.65
C ARG A 36 14.76 11.01 -18.89
N VAL A 37 15.17 9.74 -18.74
CA VAL A 37 15.27 8.84 -19.90
C VAL A 37 13.89 8.53 -20.46
N ARG A 38 12.84 8.44 -19.63
CA ARG A 38 11.46 8.25 -20.10
C ARG A 38 11.00 9.42 -20.99
N GLU A 39 11.32 10.65 -20.62
CA GLU A 39 10.98 11.86 -21.40
C GLU A 39 11.74 11.91 -22.73
N GLU A 40 12.99 11.48 -22.75
CA GLU A 40 13.81 11.41 -23.97
C GLU A 40 13.38 10.28 -24.94
N SER A 41 12.63 9.28 -24.47
CA SER A 41 12.41 8.01 -25.20
C SER A 41 11.29 8.00 -26.25
N GLY A 42 10.35 8.96 -26.26
CA GLY A 42 9.19 8.87 -27.16
C GLY A 42 8.40 7.55 -27.01
N SER A 43 7.61 7.16 -28.03
CA SER A 43 6.72 5.97 -27.97
C SER A 43 7.40 4.63 -28.26
N ASP A 44 8.68 4.62 -28.65
CA ASP A 44 9.41 3.38 -28.92
C ASP A 44 10.05 2.83 -27.64
N ARG A 45 10.02 1.50 -27.48
CA ARG A 45 10.67 0.79 -26.38
C ARG A 45 12.19 1.03 -26.44
N ASN A 46 12.63 2.07 -25.73
CA ASN A 46 14.01 2.50 -25.71
C ASN A 46 14.84 1.57 -24.81
N SER A 47 15.85 0.93 -25.39
CA SER A 47 16.85 0.13 -24.66
C SER A 47 17.49 0.92 -23.52
N ASN A 48 17.59 2.24 -23.65
CA ASN A 48 18.16 3.11 -22.61
C ASN A 48 17.28 3.17 -21.35
N PHE A 49 15.95 3.14 -21.49
CA PHE A 49 15.05 3.12 -20.34
C PHE A 49 15.23 1.83 -19.54
N GLU A 50 15.22 0.68 -20.23
CA GLU A 50 15.46 -0.63 -19.61
C GLU A 50 16.84 -0.71 -18.94
N ASN A 51 17.87 -0.13 -19.55
CA ASN A 51 19.21 -0.09 -18.98
C ASN A 51 19.26 0.76 -17.71
N VAL A 52 18.62 1.93 -17.68
CA VAL A 52 18.58 2.79 -16.49
C VAL A 52 17.78 2.17 -15.36
N VAL A 53 16.64 1.54 -15.65
CA VAL A 53 15.87 0.81 -14.64
C VAL A 53 16.70 -0.34 -14.07
N SER A 54 17.40 -1.10 -14.92
CA SER A 54 18.27 -2.20 -14.49
C SER A 54 19.46 -1.71 -13.65
N LEU A 55 20.04 -0.56 -13.99
CA LEU A 55 21.08 0.09 -13.18
C LEU A 55 20.56 0.46 -11.78
N CYS A 56 19.37 1.05 -11.68
CA CYS A 56 18.75 1.38 -10.40
C CYS A 56 18.45 0.13 -9.56
N ILE A 57 18.01 -0.97 -10.20
CA ILE A 57 17.81 -2.26 -9.52
C ILE A 57 19.13 -2.74 -8.94
N SER A 58 20.20 -2.77 -9.74
CA SER A 58 21.53 -3.20 -9.29
C SER A 58 22.04 -2.37 -8.10
N TRP A 59 21.85 -1.04 -8.12
CA TRP A 59 22.23 -0.18 -6.99
C TRP A 59 21.47 -0.49 -5.70
N LEU A 60 20.16 -0.73 -5.78
CA LEU A 60 19.36 -1.07 -4.60
C LEU A 60 19.68 -2.49 -4.08
N CYS A 61 19.89 -3.45 -4.97
CA CYS A 61 20.31 -4.79 -4.58
C CYS A 61 21.68 -4.76 -3.88
N ASP A 62 22.66 -4.07 -4.46
CA ASP A 62 23.99 -3.90 -3.86
C ASP A 62 23.91 -3.19 -2.51
N LEU A 63 23.07 -2.16 -2.38
CA LEU A 63 22.80 -1.51 -1.09
C LEU A 63 22.29 -2.51 -0.06
N SER A 64 21.27 -3.29 -0.42
CA SER A 64 20.68 -4.26 0.49
C SER A 64 21.69 -5.26 0.98
N LEU A 65 22.47 -5.86 0.08
CA LEU A 65 23.47 -6.87 0.42
C LEU A 65 24.57 -6.30 1.33
N ASN A 66 25.04 -5.08 1.08
CA ASN A 66 26.03 -4.42 1.93
C ASN A 66 25.47 -4.03 3.31
N VAL A 67 24.18 -3.69 3.41
CA VAL A 67 23.54 -3.44 4.71
C VAL A 67 23.36 -4.76 5.46
N TYR A 68 22.90 -5.82 4.79
CA TYR A 68 22.72 -7.16 5.36
C TYR A 68 24.03 -7.80 5.84
N SER A 69 25.16 -7.46 5.21
CA SER A 69 26.47 -7.97 5.62
C SER A 69 26.96 -7.35 6.93
N LYS A 70 26.45 -6.16 7.30
CA LYS A 70 26.87 -5.42 8.48
C LYS A 70 25.86 -5.44 9.63
N TYR A 71 24.56 -5.39 9.34
CA TYR A 71 23.51 -5.23 10.34
C TYR A 71 22.61 -6.46 10.47
N GLN A 72 22.17 -6.76 11.69
CA GLN A 72 21.13 -7.77 11.95
C GLN A 72 19.75 -7.20 11.66
N LEU A 73 19.35 -7.24 10.39
CA LEU A 73 18.02 -6.79 9.98
C LEU A 73 16.92 -7.79 10.41
N PRO A 74 15.67 -7.30 10.57
CA PRO A 74 14.51 -8.13 10.90
C PRO A 74 14.35 -9.33 9.97
N PRO A 75 13.96 -10.51 10.49
CA PRO A 75 13.74 -11.72 9.68
C PRO A 75 12.39 -11.64 8.97
N ILE A 76 12.34 -10.90 7.87
CA ILE A 76 11.17 -10.83 6.98
C ILE A 76 11.46 -11.74 5.79
N ASP A 77 10.47 -12.53 5.39
CA ASP A 77 10.54 -13.33 4.16
C ASP A 77 10.61 -12.38 2.95
N ILE A 78 11.82 -12.09 2.48
CA ILE A 78 12.11 -11.25 1.32
C ILE A 78 12.94 -12.06 0.31
N PRO A 79 12.89 -11.70 -0.99
CA PRO A 79 13.65 -12.42 -2.00
C PRO A 79 15.15 -12.50 -1.71
N SER A 80 15.74 -13.66 -2.00
CA SER A 80 17.16 -13.94 -1.73
C SER A 80 18.13 -13.04 -2.49
N PHE A 81 17.75 -12.46 -3.62
CA PHE A 81 18.62 -11.56 -4.39
C PHE A 81 18.87 -10.20 -3.69
N ILE A 82 18.10 -9.89 -2.64
CA ILE A 82 18.28 -8.70 -1.80
C ILE A 82 18.56 -9.04 -0.33
N CYS A 83 18.84 -10.30 -0.01
CA CYS A 83 19.07 -10.78 1.34
C CYS A 83 20.31 -11.67 1.39
N LEU A 84 21.13 -11.53 2.44
CA LEU A 84 22.20 -12.49 2.72
C LEU A 84 21.75 -13.49 3.78
N SER A 85 21.83 -14.77 3.41
CA SER A 85 21.70 -15.87 4.37
C SER A 85 22.67 -15.64 5.55
N PRO A 86 22.23 -15.81 6.80
CA PRO A 86 23.09 -15.68 7.97
C PRO A 86 24.37 -16.53 7.88
N ALA A 87 24.30 -17.68 7.21
CA ALA A 87 25.44 -18.58 7.01
C ALA A 87 26.54 -18.01 6.10
N LEU A 88 26.21 -17.02 5.25
CA LEU A 88 27.16 -16.37 4.34
C LEU A 88 27.86 -15.16 4.96
N ARG A 89 27.60 -14.86 6.24
CA ARG A 89 28.16 -13.70 6.92
C ARG A 89 29.52 -14.05 7.51
N VAL A 90 30.56 -13.39 7.01
CA VAL A 90 31.95 -13.60 7.45
C VAL A 90 32.22 -12.89 8.79
N ASN A 91 31.53 -11.78 9.05
CA ASN A 91 31.76 -10.92 10.21
C ASN A 91 30.61 -10.99 11.21
N GLN A 92 30.90 -10.69 12.48
CA GLN A 92 29.88 -10.41 13.47
C GLN A 92 29.07 -9.18 13.03
N THR A 93 27.78 -9.39 12.79
CA THR A 93 26.83 -8.32 12.48
C THR A 93 26.45 -7.54 13.73
N ILE A 94 26.17 -6.26 13.55
CA ILE A 94 25.74 -5.36 14.62
C ILE A 94 24.24 -5.56 14.87
N PRO A 95 23.79 -5.85 16.11
CA PRO A 95 22.38 -5.80 16.47
C PRO A 95 21.78 -4.45 16.11
N PHE A 96 20.61 -4.45 15.47
CA PHE A 96 20.05 -3.21 14.91
C PHE A 96 18.60 -2.99 15.35
N PRO A 97 18.16 -1.74 15.62
CA PRO A 97 16.79 -1.46 15.99
C PRO A 97 15.78 -1.99 14.97
N GLN A 98 14.83 -2.79 15.45
CA GLN A 98 13.84 -3.45 14.58
C GLN A 98 12.95 -2.42 13.84
N THR A 99 12.59 -1.32 14.49
CA THR A 99 11.79 -0.24 13.89
C THR A 99 12.46 0.42 12.69
N THR A 100 13.75 0.72 12.82
CA THR A 100 14.57 1.31 11.76
C THR A 100 14.86 0.30 10.66
N GLY A 101 15.21 -0.94 11.03
CA GLY A 101 15.39 -2.04 10.08
C GLY A 101 14.14 -2.32 9.25
N ASN A 102 12.97 -2.35 9.89
CA ASN A 102 11.68 -2.49 9.22
C ASN A 102 11.40 -1.32 8.26
N SER A 103 11.74 -0.09 8.65
CA SER A 103 11.58 1.08 7.78
C SER A 103 12.49 1.01 6.55
N PHE A 104 13.74 0.57 6.72
CA PHE A 104 14.67 0.35 5.61
C PHE A 104 14.18 -0.76 4.66
N LEU A 105 13.75 -1.91 5.20
CA LEU A 105 13.24 -3.02 4.39
C LEU A 105 11.95 -2.65 3.65
N ALA A 106 11.06 -1.90 4.29
CA ALA A 106 9.86 -1.39 3.64
C ALA A 106 10.20 -0.47 2.46
N PHE A 107 11.09 0.50 2.68
CA PHE A 107 11.59 1.36 1.61
C PHE A 107 12.18 0.54 0.45
N LEU A 108 13.09 -0.38 0.75
CA LEU A 108 13.79 -1.16 -0.26
C LEU A 108 12.82 -1.99 -1.10
N CYS A 109 11.92 -2.72 -0.45
CA CYS A 109 10.94 -3.57 -1.14
C CYS A 109 9.96 -2.73 -1.97
N LEU A 110 9.48 -1.60 -1.46
CA LEU A 110 8.63 -0.67 -2.19
C LEU A 110 9.32 -0.18 -3.47
N ARG A 111 10.57 0.29 -3.38
CA ARG A 111 11.26 0.90 -4.53
C ARG A 111 11.75 -0.14 -5.54
N LEU A 112 12.14 -1.33 -5.11
CA LEU A 112 12.38 -2.45 -6.03
C LEU A 112 11.10 -2.87 -6.72
N GLY A 113 9.96 -2.94 -6.02
CA GLY A 113 8.66 -3.19 -6.61
C GLY A 113 8.34 -2.17 -7.72
N ASP A 114 8.55 -0.88 -7.46
CA ASP A 114 8.37 0.18 -8.46
C ASP A 114 9.21 -0.05 -9.73
N LEU A 115 10.48 -0.43 -9.58
CA LEU A 115 11.39 -0.69 -10.71
C LEU A 115 11.00 -1.95 -11.49
N PHE A 116 10.66 -3.04 -10.80
CA PHE A 116 10.19 -4.27 -11.45
C PHE A 116 8.85 -4.08 -12.15
N ARG A 117 7.97 -3.21 -11.63
CA ARG A 117 6.76 -2.78 -12.34
C ARG A 117 7.08 -2.09 -13.65
N TYR A 118 8.07 -1.21 -13.69
CA TYR A 118 8.49 -0.53 -14.92
C TYR A 118 8.98 -1.52 -15.99
N LYS A 119 9.57 -2.64 -15.58
CA LYS A 119 9.99 -3.75 -16.47
C LYS A 119 8.84 -4.72 -16.82
N GLY A 120 7.64 -4.54 -16.28
CA GLY A 120 6.50 -5.44 -16.49
C GLY A 120 6.54 -6.76 -15.70
N HIS A 121 7.42 -6.89 -14.70
CA HIS A 121 7.49 -8.07 -13.83
C HIS A 121 6.47 -7.96 -12.68
N TYR A 122 5.18 -8.08 -12.99
CA TYR A 122 4.09 -7.79 -12.06
C TYR A 122 4.01 -8.74 -10.86
N ASP A 123 4.30 -10.03 -11.03
CA ASP A 123 4.27 -11.01 -9.92
C ASP A 123 5.31 -10.69 -8.85
N LEU A 124 6.56 -10.47 -9.28
CA LEU A 124 7.65 -10.09 -8.38
C LEU A 124 7.39 -8.73 -7.73
N CYS A 125 6.89 -7.77 -8.51
CA CYS A 125 6.49 -6.46 -8.02
C CYS A 125 5.43 -6.56 -6.91
N SER A 126 4.36 -7.33 -7.12
CA SER A 126 3.32 -7.58 -6.12
C SER A 126 3.90 -8.21 -4.86
N HIS A 127 4.73 -9.25 -5.00
CA HIS A 127 5.41 -9.89 -3.87
C HIS A 127 6.26 -8.89 -3.07
N LEU A 128 7.02 -8.01 -3.74
CA LEU A 128 7.82 -6.98 -3.10
C LEU A 128 6.95 -5.93 -2.38
N TYR A 129 5.82 -5.50 -2.93
CA TYR A 129 4.90 -4.61 -2.22
C TYR A 129 4.32 -5.26 -0.96
N HIS A 130 3.99 -6.55 -1.00
CA HIS A 130 3.60 -7.29 0.20
C HIS A 130 4.73 -7.41 1.22
N CYS A 131 5.98 -7.62 0.79
CA CYS A 131 7.15 -7.54 1.68
C CYS A 131 7.25 -6.18 2.38
N SER A 132 7.03 -5.09 1.62
CA SER A 132 7.03 -3.74 2.16
C SER A 132 5.97 -3.54 3.25
N LEU A 133 4.76 -4.04 3.03
CA LEU A 133 3.67 -3.94 3.99
C LEU A 133 3.90 -4.80 5.25
N ARG A 134 4.49 -6.00 5.09
CA ARG A 134 4.86 -6.83 6.24
C ARG A 134 5.87 -6.10 7.13
N ALA A 135 6.87 -5.46 6.52
CA ALA A 135 7.87 -4.65 7.21
C ALA A 135 7.25 -3.40 7.87
N LYS A 136 6.44 -2.64 7.12
CA LYS A 136 5.84 -1.40 7.62
C LYS A 136 4.43 -1.17 7.02
N PRO A 137 3.37 -1.68 7.67
CA PRO A 137 1.97 -1.58 7.19
C PRO A 137 1.44 -0.14 7.22
N SER A 138 2.11 0.74 7.96
CA SER A 138 1.68 2.11 8.17
C SER A 138 1.98 3.03 7.00
N LEU A 139 2.75 2.57 6.01
CA LEU A 139 3.09 3.35 4.80
C LEU A 139 1.99 3.22 3.74
N GLY A 140 1.32 4.33 3.44
CA GLY A 140 0.28 4.39 2.42
C GLY A 140 0.78 4.12 1.01
N ASP A 141 2.04 4.43 0.69
CA ASP A 141 2.61 4.21 -0.64
C ASP A 141 2.45 2.76 -1.10
N ALA A 142 2.81 1.78 -0.27
CA ALA A 142 2.78 0.36 -0.66
C ALA A 142 1.35 -0.15 -0.89
N TRP A 143 0.40 0.31 -0.07
CA TRP A 143 -1.03 0.07 -0.31
C TRP A 143 -1.48 0.65 -1.65
N ASN A 144 -1.12 1.91 -1.95
CA ASN A 144 -1.46 2.54 -3.22
C ASN A 144 -0.88 1.75 -4.41
N GLN A 145 0.37 1.29 -4.32
CA GLN A 145 0.98 0.54 -5.42
C GLN A 145 0.32 -0.82 -5.67
N LEU A 146 -0.13 -1.53 -4.63
CA LEU A 146 -0.98 -2.72 -4.81
C LEU A 146 -2.30 -2.35 -5.49
N GLY A 147 -2.91 -1.23 -5.10
CA GLY A 147 -4.11 -0.71 -5.74
C GLY A 147 -3.96 -0.46 -7.24
N VAL A 148 -2.78 -0.02 -7.69
CA VAL A 148 -2.47 0.15 -9.12
C VAL A 148 -2.43 -1.18 -9.89
N LEU A 149 -2.01 -2.27 -9.25
CA LEU A 149 -1.93 -3.60 -9.88
C LEU A 149 -3.25 -4.38 -9.84
N ALA A 150 -4.13 -4.02 -8.92
CA ALA A 150 -5.26 -4.83 -8.54
C ALA A 150 -6.47 -4.70 -9.49
N ALA A 151 -7.32 -5.73 -9.48
CA ALA A 151 -8.64 -5.67 -10.10
C ALA A 151 -9.49 -4.56 -9.44
N PRO A 152 -10.55 -4.04 -10.07
CA PRO A 152 -11.20 -2.79 -9.65
C PRO A 152 -11.66 -2.75 -8.19
N LEU A 153 -12.18 -3.87 -7.68
CA LEU A 153 -12.69 -3.98 -6.32
C LEU A 153 -11.55 -4.01 -5.28
N ASP A 154 -10.52 -4.82 -5.54
CA ASP A 154 -9.30 -4.87 -4.72
C ASP A 154 -8.53 -3.54 -4.80
N SER A 155 -8.56 -2.88 -5.96
CA SER A 155 -7.98 -1.55 -6.18
C SER A 155 -8.63 -0.51 -5.29
N LEU A 156 -9.97 -0.51 -5.19
CA LEU A 156 -10.68 0.37 -4.26
C LEU A 156 -10.25 0.09 -2.82
N TYR A 157 -10.23 -1.18 -2.40
CA TYR A 157 -9.78 -1.58 -1.06
C TYR A 157 -8.38 -1.03 -0.74
N PHE A 158 -7.41 -1.30 -1.61
CA PHE A 158 -6.03 -0.90 -1.38
C PHE A 158 -5.84 0.63 -1.40
N ASN A 159 -6.52 1.36 -2.28
CA ASN A 159 -6.44 2.82 -2.29
C ASN A 159 -7.13 3.43 -1.05
N THR A 160 -8.21 2.85 -0.54
CA THR A 160 -8.83 3.26 0.73
C THR A 160 -7.87 3.01 1.89
N ARG A 161 -7.20 1.86 1.94
CA ARG A 161 -6.15 1.58 2.94
C ARG A 161 -5.00 2.58 2.85
N ALA A 162 -4.56 2.91 1.64
CA ALA A 162 -3.51 3.89 1.41
C ALA A 162 -3.89 5.27 1.96
N LEU A 163 -5.15 5.69 1.77
CA LEU A 163 -5.65 7.00 2.21
C LEU A 163 -5.80 7.12 3.74
N HIS A 164 -6.06 6.02 4.44
CA HIS A 164 -6.45 6.04 5.86
C HIS A 164 -5.49 5.31 6.83
N CYS A 165 -4.38 4.76 6.34
CA CYS A 165 -3.29 4.27 7.19
C CYS A 165 -2.62 5.43 7.99
N PRO A 166 -1.72 5.18 8.96
CA PRO A 166 -1.18 6.22 9.84
C PRO A 166 -0.28 7.22 9.13
N ILE A 167 0.35 6.80 8.04
CA ILE A 167 1.14 7.64 7.14
C ILE A 167 0.42 7.63 5.80
N PRO A 168 -0.65 8.44 5.66
CA PRO A 168 -1.56 8.36 4.53
C PRO A 168 -0.89 8.79 3.22
N PHE A 169 -1.26 8.13 2.13
CA PHE A 169 -0.89 8.52 0.78
C PHE A 169 -2.05 9.27 0.12
N THR A 170 -2.07 10.59 0.30
CA THR A 170 -3.17 11.45 -0.16
C THR A 170 -3.47 11.36 -1.66
N PRO A 171 -2.51 11.08 -2.58
CA PRO A 171 -2.85 10.91 -4.00
C PRO A 171 -3.76 9.71 -4.30
N ALA A 172 -3.91 8.74 -3.37
CA ALA A 172 -4.83 7.62 -3.52
C ALA A 172 -6.30 8.07 -3.69
N ALA A 173 -6.67 9.24 -3.17
CA ALA A 173 -8.01 9.81 -3.35
C ALA A 173 -8.34 10.07 -4.84
N ALA A 174 -7.33 10.44 -5.64
CA ALA A 174 -7.50 10.62 -7.08
C ALA A 174 -7.73 9.27 -7.79
N ASN A 175 -7.05 8.20 -7.37
CA ASN A 175 -7.26 6.85 -7.89
C ASN A 175 -8.68 6.34 -7.59
N ILE A 176 -9.15 6.55 -6.35
CA ILE A 176 -10.53 6.23 -5.94
C ILE A 176 -11.53 6.99 -6.82
N SER A 177 -11.33 8.31 -6.97
CA SER A 177 -12.20 9.15 -7.80
C SER A 177 -12.21 8.73 -9.26
N ASN A 178 -11.05 8.32 -9.81
CA ASN A 178 -10.93 7.84 -11.18
C ASN A 178 -11.58 6.48 -11.38
N LEU A 179 -11.49 5.56 -10.41
CA LEU A 179 -12.24 4.30 -10.43
C LEU A 179 -13.73 4.60 -10.46
N PHE A 180 -14.20 5.47 -9.57
CA PHE A 180 -15.61 5.85 -9.52
C PHE A 180 -16.10 6.46 -10.83
N ARG A 181 -15.37 7.41 -11.42
CA ARG A 181 -15.72 8.01 -12.72
C ARG A 181 -15.73 6.99 -13.86
N LYS A 182 -14.70 6.14 -13.94
CA LYS A 182 -14.57 5.11 -14.99
C LYS A 182 -15.76 4.14 -15.00
N TYR A 183 -16.39 3.94 -13.85
CA TYR A 183 -17.45 2.97 -13.67
C TYR A 183 -18.84 3.59 -13.51
N SER A 184 -18.96 4.89 -13.22
CA SER A 184 -20.22 5.64 -13.31
C SER A 184 -20.75 5.70 -14.74
N ASP A 185 -19.85 5.85 -15.71
CA ASP A 185 -20.21 6.12 -17.11
C ASP A 185 -20.70 4.87 -17.86
N LYS A 186 -20.55 3.68 -17.28
CA LYS A 186 -20.84 2.38 -17.93
C LYS A 186 -22.24 1.81 -17.71
N GLY A 187 -23.20 2.63 -17.27
CA GLY A 187 -24.64 2.36 -17.23
C GLY A 187 -25.09 0.89 -17.19
N ARG A 188 -25.42 0.38 -16.00
CA ARG A 188 -26.31 -0.79 -15.77
C ARG A 188 -25.88 -2.19 -16.26
N CYS A 189 -24.62 -2.46 -16.60
CA CYS A 189 -24.18 -3.84 -16.87
C CYS A 189 -23.13 -4.30 -15.85
N TRP A 190 -23.61 -4.87 -14.76
CA TRP A 190 -22.77 -5.55 -13.78
C TRP A 190 -23.34 -6.97 -13.60
N ARG A 191 -22.49 -7.98 -13.38
CA ARG A 191 -22.88 -9.30 -12.85
C ARG A 191 -21.95 -9.65 -11.69
N LEU A 192 -22.56 -9.96 -10.55
CA LEU A 192 -22.04 -10.35 -9.23
C LEU A 192 -21.09 -9.37 -8.49
N SER A 193 -20.47 -8.39 -9.15
CA SER A 193 -19.78 -7.22 -8.56
C SER A 193 -20.69 -5.98 -8.39
N THR A 194 -22.00 -6.22 -8.32
CA THR A 194 -23.07 -5.46 -9.02
C THR A 194 -23.72 -4.29 -8.30
N VAL A 195 -23.64 -4.20 -6.97
CA VAL A 195 -24.48 -3.26 -6.21
C VAL A 195 -23.65 -2.27 -5.41
N PHE A 196 -22.43 -2.63 -5.05
CA PHE A 196 -21.73 -1.93 -3.98
C PHE A 196 -21.02 -0.64 -4.38
N ILE A 197 -20.28 -0.67 -5.48
CA ILE A 197 -19.48 0.48 -5.91
C ILE A 197 -20.37 1.67 -6.34
N PRO A 198 -21.45 1.50 -7.14
CA PRO A 198 -22.33 2.61 -7.51
C PRO A 198 -23.06 3.25 -6.32
N HIS A 199 -23.45 2.48 -5.30
CA HIS A 199 -24.13 3.01 -4.12
C HIS A 199 -23.18 3.75 -3.17
N LEU A 200 -21.95 3.25 -3.02
CA LEU A 200 -20.88 3.95 -2.31
C LEU A 200 -20.48 5.28 -2.98
N ILE A 201 -20.47 5.32 -4.31
CA ILE A 201 -20.26 6.56 -5.08
C ILE A 201 -21.39 7.55 -4.80
N CYS A 202 -22.64 7.10 -4.81
CA CYS A 202 -23.81 7.93 -4.53
C CYS A 202 -23.71 8.56 -3.12
N GLN A 203 -23.30 7.80 -2.11
CA GLN A 203 -23.20 8.29 -0.73
C GLN A 203 -21.98 9.19 -0.46
N HIS A 204 -20.89 9.08 -1.21
CA HIS A 204 -19.71 9.96 -1.06
C HIS A 204 -19.81 11.27 -1.86
N THR A 205 -20.64 11.32 -2.91
CA THR A 205 -20.83 12.52 -3.75
C THR A 205 -22.06 13.35 -3.38
N ILE A 206 -22.94 12.82 -2.52
CA ILE A 206 -24.18 13.48 -2.13
C ILE A 206 -24.09 13.88 -0.65
N THR A 207 -23.90 15.17 -0.39
CA THR A 207 -24.14 15.82 0.91
C THR A 207 -25.63 15.90 1.29
N ASP A 208 -26.50 15.22 0.55
CA ASP A 208 -27.96 15.40 0.57
C ASP A 208 -28.71 14.06 0.40
N VAL A 209 -28.29 13.02 1.12
CA VAL A 209 -29.04 11.75 1.18
C VAL A 209 -30.20 11.98 2.14
N ARG A 210 -31.43 12.06 1.61
CA ARG A 210 -32.66 12.07 2.39
C ARG A 210 -32.75 10.77 3.20
N GLU A 211 -33.22 10.87 4.44
CA GLU A 211 -33.34 9.78 5.42
C GLU A 211 -34.23 8.59 5.00
N ASP A 212 -34.88 8.64 3.82
CA ASP A 212 -35.88 7.66 3.39
C ASP A 212 -35.35 6.51 2.51
N ASP A 213 -34.08 6.52 2.08
CA ASP A 213 -33.48 5.40 1.33
C ASP A 213 -32.97 4.31 2.29
N CYS A 214 -33.91 3.60 2.91
CA CYS A 214 -33.61 2.44 3.74
C CYS A 214 -32.91 1.32 2.95
N PHE A 215 -31.86 0.75 3.55
CA PHE A 215 -31.22 -0.49 3.10
C PHE A 215 -32.29 -1.59 2.92
N SER A 216 -32.55 -2.02 1.68
CA SER A 216 -33.49 -3.11 1.45
C SER A 216 -32.93 -4.46 1.92
N ASP A 217 -33.81 -5.43 2.25
CA ASP A 217 -33.42 -6.80 2.62
C ASP A 217 -32.51 -7.49 1.57
N GLN A 218 -32.61 -7.04 0.32
CA GLN A 218 -31.76 -7.48 -0.80
C GLN A 218 -30.29 -7.05 -0.61
N TYR A 219 -30.05 -5.91 0.03
CA TYR A 219 -28.71 -5.38 0.31
C TYR A 219 -28.00 -6.19 1.41
N LEU A 220 -28.74 -6.61 2.44
CA LEU A 220 -28.24 -7.48 3.52
C LEU A 220 -27.92 -8.89 3.04
N ALA A 221 -28.71 -9.43 2.11
CA ALA A 221 -28.41 -10.71 1.48
C ALA A 221 -27.09 -10.68 0.67
N ILE A 222 -26.78 -9.55 0.06
CA ILE A 222 -25.52 -9.34 -0.68
C ILE A 222 -24.34 -9.11 0.28
N LEU A 223 -24.53 -8.32 1.34
CA LEU A 223 -23.55 -8.11 2.40
C LEU A 223 -23.09 -9.44 3.02
N ASN A 224 -24.02 -10.35 3.29
CA ASN A 224 -23.72 -11.69 3.83
C ASN A 224 -22.95 -12.60 2.84
N GLN A 225 -22.83 -12.22 1.57
CA GLN A 225 -22.07 -12.96 0.54
C GLN A 225 -20.72 -12.30 0.21
N LEU A 226 -20.44 -11.12 0.76
CA LEU A 226 -19.18 -10.43 0.52
C LEU A 226 -18.04 -11.04 1.33
N ARG A 227 -16.82 -10.97 0.76
CA ARG A 227 -15.63 -11.27 1.53
C ARG A 227 -15.48 -10.28 2.71
N PRO A 228 -15.01 -10.73 3.88
CA PRO A 228 -14.90 -9.87 5.08
C PRO A 228 -14.07 -8.59 4.91
N ASP A 229 -13.03 -8.61 4.06
CA ASP A 229 -12.20 -7.45 3.71
C ASP A 229 -12.99 -6.36 2.96
N LEU A 230 -13.96 -6.75 2.15
CA LEU A 230 -14.84 -5.84 1.42
C LEU A 230 -15.92 -5.26 2.33
N LEU A 231 -16.47 -6.08 3.22
CA LEU A 231 -17.38 -5.62 4.28
C LEU A 231 -16.71 -4.57 5.17
N LEU A 232 -15.42 -4.74 5.46
CA LEU A 232 -14.64 -3.73 6.18
C LEU A 232 -14.47 -2.44 5.36
N CYS A 233 -14.14 -2.52 4.08
CA CYS A 233 -14.06 -1.33 3.22
C CYS A 233 -15.39 -0.58 3.12
N ILE A 234 -16.48 -1.33 3.02
CA ILE A 234 -17.83 -0.78 3.05
C ILE A 234 -18.09 -0.14 4.42
N ALA A 235 -17.84 -0.83 5.52
CA ALA A 235 -18.02 -0.26 6.86
C ALA A 235 -17.15 0.99 7.11
N LEU A 236 -15.94 1.03 6.54
CA LEU A 236 -15.02 2.18 6.62
C LEU A 236 -15.48 3.35 5.75
N LEU A 237 -15.99 3.09 4.55
CA LEU A 237 -16.53 4.11 3.65
C LEU A 237 -17.93 4.59 4.08
N LEU A 238 -18.72 3.72 4.73
CA LEU A 238 -20.05 3.97 5.29
C LEU A 238 -20.03 4.46 6.73
N ARG A 239 -18.86 4.66 7.35
CA ARG A 239 -18.72 5.28 8.68
C ARG A 239 -19.04 6.78 8.70
N VAL A 240 -19.94 7.21 7.81
CA VAL A 240 -20.76 8.41 7.95
C VAL A 240 -21.78 8.11 9.06
N PRO A 241 -21.76 8.82 10.20
CA PRO A 241 -22.59 8.49 11.38
C PRO A 241 -24.10 8.43 11.12
N CYS A 242 -24.61 9.03 10.04
CA CYS A 242 -26.02 8.99 9.68
C CYS A 242 -26.47 7.66 9.06
N VAL A 243 -25.58 6.87 8.45
CA VAL A 243 -25.94 5.66 7.70
C VAL A 243 -25.94 4.39 8.57
N CYS A 244 -25.04 4.31 9.55
CA CYS A 244 -24.84 3.08 10.36
C CYS A 244 -25.57 3.07 11.71
N ARG A 245 -26.20 4.16 12.15
CA ARG A 245 -26.82 4.22 13.49
C ARG A 245 -28.13 3.45 13.62
N ASN A 246 -28.78 3.07 12.53
CA ASN A 246 -30.18 2.60 12.57
C ASN A 246 -30.44 1.22 11.94
N GLU A 247 -29.41 0.42 11.60
CA GLU A 247 -29.61 -0.87 10.91
C GLU A 247 -29.05 -2.06 11.75
N PRO A 248 -29.90 -2.71 12.58
CA PRO A 248 -29.49 -3.79 13.48
C PRO A 248 -28.94 -5.03 12.76
N SER A 249 -29.35 -5.25 11.51
CA SER A 249 -28.98 -6.41 10.70
C SER A 249 -27.51 -6.37 10.28
N LEU A 250 -27.01 -5.19 9.91
CA LEU A 250 -25.62 -4.91 9.57
C LEU A 250 -24.72 -5.08 10.80
N VAL A 251 -25.16 -4.58 11.96
CA VAL A 251 -24.48 -4.81 13.25
C VAL A 251 -24.40 -6.31 13.53
N ALA A 252 -25.52 -7.04 13.39
CA ALA A 252 -25.57 -8.47 13.62
C ALA A 252 -24.78 -9.30 12.59
N ALA A 253 -24.60 -8.82 11.35
CA ALA A 253 -23.77 -9.47 10.33
C ALA A 253 -22.27 -9.27 10.62
N LEU A 254 -21.87 -8.05 10.99
CA LEU A 254 -20.51 -7.74 11.44
C LEU A 254 -20.14 -8.52 12.70
N SER A 255 -21.08 -8.69 13.65
CA SER A 255 -20.87 -9.49 14.87
C SER A 255 -20.88 -11.01 14.65
N ARG A 256 -21.44 -11.51 13.54
CA ARG A 256 -21.48 -12.94 13.17
C ARG A 256 -20.30 -13.38 12.31
N SER A 257 -19.50 -12.44 11.81
CA SER A 257 -18.25 -12.71 11.11
C SER A 257 -17.21 -13.27 12.09
N HIS A 258 -17.31 -14.57 12.40
CA HIS A 258 -16.40 -15.33 13.28
C HIS A 258 -14.96 -15.48 12.78
N GLN A 259 -14.52 -14.67 11.82
CA GLN A 259 -13.13 -14.63 11.38
C GLN A 259 -12.33 -13.62 12.19
N ASP A 260 -12.30 -13.81 13.52
CA ASP A 260 -11.33 -13.18 14.44
C ASP A 260 -9.86 -13.39 13.97
N VAL A 261 -9.64 -14.34 13.06
CA VAL A 261 -8.33 -14.67 12.46
C VAL A 261 -7.85 -13.63 11.42
N ILE A 262 -8.73 -12.83 10.79
CA ILE A 262 -8.30 -11.78 9.85
C ILE A 262 -7.85 -10.51 10.60
N PHE A 263 -8.46 -10.24 11.76
CA PHE A 263 -8.31 -8.97 12.49
C PHE A 263 -6.92 -8.77 13.11
N ASP A 264 -6.25 -9.84 13.55
CA ASP A 264 -4.88 -9.77 14.10
C ASP A 264 -3.78 -9.76 13.01
N SER A 265 -4.03 -10.34 11.83
CA SER A 265 -3.02 -10.40 10.76
C SER A 265 -2.89 -9.10 9.95
N GLU A 266 -3.94 -8.27 9.89
CA GLU A 266 -3.98 -7.05 9.07
C GLU A 266 -3.55 -5.75 9.80
N LYS A 267 -3.12 -5.83 11.07
CA LYS A 267 -2.62 -4.70 11.87
C LYS A 267 -3.57 -3.49 11.84
N LEU A 268 -4.86 -3.73 12.13
CA LEU A 268 -5.93 -2.71 12.12
C LEU A 268 -5.68 -1.52 13.06
N GLU A 269 -4.82 -1.67 14.06
CA GLU A 269 -4.31 -0.58 14.90
C GLU A 269 -3.62 0.53 14.09
N THR A 270 -3.17 0.20 12.87
CA THR A 270 -2.60 1.17 11.93
C THR A 270 -3.68 1.89 11.11
N PHE A 271 -4.97 1.63 11.29
CA PHE A 271 -5.99 2.48 10.72
C PHE A 271 -6.20 3.69 11.63
N ARG A 272 -5.99 4.93 11.16
CA ARG A 272 -6.23 6.10 12.00
C ARG A 272 -7.74 6.32 12.16
N TYR A 273 -8.27 5.96 13.32
CA TYR A 273 -9.67 6.21 13.75
C TYR A 273 -10.01 7.70 13.96
N GLN A 274 -9.03 8.60 13.85
CA GLN A 274 -9.16 10.02 14.20
C GLN A 274 -9.99 10.89 13.25
N CYS A 275 -10.45 10.38 12.11
CA CYS A 275 -11.25 11.19 11.18
C CYS A 275 -12.68 11.49 11.64
N PHE A 276 -13.23 10.82 12.68
CA PHE A 276 -14.66 10.97 13.02
C PHE A 276 -15.02 10.95 14.52
N PHE A 277 -14.05 10.87 15.43
CA PHE A 277 -14.30 11.10 16.86
C PHE A 277 -13.58 12.36 17.32
N SER A 278 -14.25 13.51 17.20
CA SER A 278 -14.15 14.53 18.25
C SER A 278 -14.94 14.00 19.46
N THR A 279 -14.29 13.22 20.31
CA THR A 279 -14.75 13.12 21.69
C THR A 279 -14.62 14.51 22.31
N PRO A 280 -15.68 15.13 22.84
CA PRO A 280 -15.48 16.19 23.82
C PRO A 280 -14.83 15.53 25.03
N TYR A 281 -13.65 16.01 25.42
CA TYR A 281 -13.21 15.82 26.79
C TYR A 281 -14.25 16.52 27.69
N LEU A 282 -14.77 15.76 28.66
CA LEU A 282 -15.54 16.16 29.85
C LEU A 282 -16.19 17.55 29.85
#